data_AF-A0A060YEA2-F1
#
_entry.id   AF-A0A060YEA2-F1
#
_cell.length_a   1.000
_cell.length_b   1.000
_cell.length_c   1.000
_cell.angle_alpha   90.00
_cell.angle_beta   90.00
_cell.angle_gamma   90.00
#
_symmetry.space_group_name_H-M   'P 1'
#
loop_
_entity.id
_entity.type
_entity.pdbx_description
1 polymer ?
#
loop_
_entity_poly.entity_id
_entity_poly.type
_entity_poly.pdbx_seq_one_letter_code
_entity_poly.pdbx_strand_id
1 'polypeptide(L)'
;MSENKVEMSTETALIQNSGNVPCQQNNPLSRKLNKILETRLDNDKEMLEALKALSVFFTENSLRTRRNLRGDIERRSLNINEEFARIFKDVKEELESVHEDVQAMSTCCEEMTSRLKVSEVYIHLGWRH
;
A
#
# COMPACT_ATOMS: atom_id res chain seq x y z
N MET A 1 -50.16 -66.27 19.13
CA MET A 1 -49.52 -65.15 19.86
C MET A 1 -48.03 -65.39 19.77
N SER A 2 -47.36 -64.86 18.75
CA SER A 2 -46.79 -63.50 18.68
C SER A 2 -45.38 -63.47 19.28
N GLU A 3 -44.37 -63.69 18.46
CA GLU A 3 -43.03 -63.14 18.72
C GLU A 3 -42.48 -62.55 17.43
N ASN A 4 -42.21 -61.26 17.51
CA ASN A 4 -41.72 -60.38 16.47
C ASN A 4 -40.23 -60.17 16.75
N LYS A 5 -39.32 -60.47 15.82
CA LYS A 5 -37.93 -60.04 15.91
C LYS A 5 -37.43 -59.57 14.54
N VAL A 6 -36.99 -58.32 14.57
CA VAL A 6 -36.44 -57.47 13.51
C VAL A 6 -35.02 -57.91 13.12
N GLU A 7 -34.63 -57.66 11.86
CA GLU A 7 -33.32 -57.16 11.36
C GLU A 7 -33.08 -57.67 9.94
N MET A 8 -32.39 -57.02 9.00
CA MET A 8 -31.93 -55.64 8.77
C MET A 8 -31.26 -55.78 7.38
N SER A 9 -31.79 -55.16 6.33
CA SER A 9 -31.22 -55.28 4.98
C SER A 9 -29.97 -54.41 4.82
N THR A 10 -28.82 -55.04 4.64
CA THR A 10 -27.58 -54.41 4.16
C THR A 10 -27.37 -54.81 2.70
N GLU A 11 -27.81 -53.96 1.77
CA GLU A 11 -27.37 -54.05 0.37
C GLU A 11 -26.25 -53.04 0.13
N THR A 12 -25.02 -53.54 0.20
CA THR A 12 -23.83 -52.87 -0.29
C THR A 12 -23.73 -53.13 -1.79
N ALA A 13 -24.23 -52.22 -2.62
CA ALA A 13 -23.99 -52.26 -4.08
C ALA A 13 -22.83 -51.32 -4.43
N LEU A 14 -21.67 -51.95 -4.71
CA LEU A 14 -20.47 -51.34 -5.28
C LEU A 14 -20.80 -50.66 -6.63
N ILE A 15 -20.65 -49.33 -6.71
CA ILE A 15 -20.61 -48.65 -8.00
C ILE A 15 -19.20 -48.81 -8.56
N GLN A 16 -19.12 -49.70 -9.55
CA GLN A 16 -17.93 -50.00 -10.32
C GLN A 16 -17.45 -48.75 -11.08
N ASN A 17 -16.23 -48.34 -10.76
CA ASN A 17 -15.40 -47.47 -11.57
C ASN A 17 -15.20 -48.10 -12.96
N SER A 18 -15.85 -47.55 -13.98
CA SER A 18 -15.62 -47.93 -15.38
C SER A 18 -15.83 -46.73 -16.28
N GLY A 19 -14.85 -46.50 -17.14
CA GLY A 19 -15.01 -45.61 -18.29
C GLY A 19 -14.17 -44.35 -18.18
N ASN A 20 -12.92 -44.47 -18.57
CA ASN A 20 -12.14 -43.39 -19.13
C ASN A 20 -12.97 -42.70 -20.23
N VAL A 21 -13.54 -41.52 -19.94
CA VAL A 21 -14.22 -40.70 -20.94
C VAL A 21 -13.28 -39.54 -21.30
N PRO A 22 -12.43 -39.66 -22.33
CA PRO A 22 -11.73 -38.53 -22.89
C PRO A 22 -12.69 -37.76 -23.80
N CYS A 23 -13.78 -37.21 -23.24
CA CYS A 23 -14.59 -36.24 -23.95
C CYS A 23 -14.77 -35.02 -23.05
N GLN A 24 -13.84 -34.07 -23.15
CA GLN A 24 -14.06 -32.62 -22.97
C GLN A 24 -12.75 -31.80 -22.94
N GLN A 25 -11.71 -32.19 -23.67
CA GLN A 25 -10.56 -31.30 -23.86
C GLN A 25 -10.81 -30.17 -24.89
N ASN A 26 -11.97 -30.16 -25.57
CA ASN A 26 -12.27 -29.17 -26.62
C ASN A 26 -13.42 -28.19 -26.32
N ASN A 27 -14.06 -28.26 -25.14
CA ASN A 27 -15.11 -27.30 -24.79
C ASN A 27 -14.47 -25.92 -24.51
N PRO A 28 -14.85 -24.85 -25.24
CA PRO A 28 -14.30 -23.50 -25.03
C PRO A 28 -14.55 -22.97 -23.62
N LEU A 29 -15.63 -23.39 -22.95
CA LEU A 29 -15.88 -23.06 -21.55
C LEU A 29 -14.88 -23.78 -20.63
N SER A 30 -14.67 -25.09 -20.83
CA SER A 30 -13.69 -25.85 -20.03
C SER A 30 -12.28 -25.32 -20.21
N ARG A 31 -11.91 -24.90 -21.44
CA ARG A 31 -10.63 -24.22 -21.69
C ARG A 31 -10.54 -22.87 -20.96
N LYS A 32 -11.62 -22.10 -20.92
CA LYS A 32 -11.66 -20.81 -20.20
C LYS A 32 -11.59 -21.01 -18.69
N LEU A 33 -12.30 -22.00 -18.16
CA LEU A 33 -12.25 -22.40 -16.74
C LEU A 33 -10.86 -22.87 -16.34
N ASN A 34 -10.28 -23.81 -17.10
CA ASN A 34 -8.92 -24.29 -16.85
C ASN A 34 -7.92 -23.14 -16.89
N LYS A 35 -8.03 -22.23 -17.88
CA LYS A 35 -7.14 -21.06 -17.95
C LYS A 35 -7.27 -20.13 -16.75
N ILE A 36 -8.49 -19.90 -16.25
CA ILE A 36 -8.73 -19.12 -15.02
C ILE A 36 -8.11 -19.83 -13.81
N LEU A 37 -8.32 -21.14 -13.67
CA LEU A 37 -7.77 -21.95 -12.57
C LEU A 37 -6.22 -22.01 -12.61
N GLU A 38 -5.65 -22.11 -13.81
CA GLU A 38 -4.20 -22.10 -14.06
C GLU A 38 -3.55 -20.74 -13.79
N THR A 39 -4.32 -19.65 -13.77
CA THR A 39 -3.79 -18.31 -13.48
C THR A 39 -3.31 -18.20 -12.01
N ARG A 40 -3.67 -19.17 -11.13
CA ARG A 40 -3.17 -19.35 -9.74
C ARG A 40 -2.90 -18.04 -8.98
N LEU A 41 -3.87 -17.13 -8.98
CA LEU A 41 -3.76 -15.80 -8.36
C LEU A 41 -3.54 -15.85 -6.84
N ASP A 42 -3.95 -16.95 -6.19
CA ASP A 42 -3.99 -17.04 -4.72
C ASP A 42 -2.62 -17.13 -4.04
N ASN A 43 -1.56 -17.49 -4.80
CA ASN A 43 -0.22 -17.64 -4.24
C ASN A 43 0.65 -16.39 -4.38
N ASP A 44 0.23 -15.44 -5.23
CA ASP A 44 0.98 -14.21 -5.49
C ASP A 44 0.32 -13.03 -4.78
N LYS A 45 0.79 -12.81 -3.54
CA LYS A 45 0.30 -11.75 -2.67
C LYS A 45 0.50 -10.37 -3.30
N GLU A 46 1.62 -10.12 -3.98
CA GLU A 46 1.92 -8.83 -4.60
C GLU A 46 0.98 -8.56 -5.77
N MET A 47 0.72 -9.58 -6.60
CA MET A 47 -0.25 -9.47 -7.67
C MET A 47 -1.67 -9.19 -7.15
N LEU A 48 -2.09 -9.87 -6.08
CA LEU A 48 -3.41 -9.62 -5.45
C LEU A 48 -3.51 -8.20 -4.87
N GLU A 49 -2.45 -7.71 -4.23
CA GLU A 49 -2.40 -6.33 -3.72
C GLU A 49 -2.45 -5.30 -4.84
N ALA A 50 -1.72 -5.52 -5.94
CA ALA A 50 -1.78 -4.66 -7.12
C ALA A 50 -3.18 -4.65 -7.76
N LEU A 51 -3.82 -5.80 -7.89
CA LEU A 51 -5.20 -5.91 -8.40
C LEU A 51 -6.21 -5.24 -7.46
N LYS A 52 -6.01 -5.35 -6.14
CA LYS A 52 -6.84 -4.66 -5.15
C LYS A 52 -6.65 -3.14 -5.20
N ALA A 53 -5.44 -2.66 -5.43
CA ALA A 53 -5.18 -1.23 -5.63
C ALA A 53 -5.83 -0.72 -6.93
N LEU A 54 -5.74 -1.50 -8.01
CA LEU A 54 -6.39 -1.21 -9.30
C LEU A 54 -7.92 -1.11 -9.17
N SER A 55 -8.56 -2.00 -8.41
CA SER A 55 -10.02 -2.04 -8.31
C SER A 55 -10.64 -0.81 -7.62
N VAL A 56 -9.85 -0.06 -6.83
CA VAL A 56 -10.30 1.19 -6.20
C VAL A 56 -10.66 2.26 -7.24
N PHE A 57 -9.96 2.28 -8.39
CA PHE A 57 -10.16 3.29 -9.43
C PHE A 57 -10.60 2.74 -10.79
N PHE A 58 -10.46 1.43 -10.99
CA PHE A 58 -10.93 0.73 -12.17
C PHE A 58 -12.26 0.03 -11.88
N THR A 59 -13.33 0.82 -11.70
CA THR A 59 -14.66 0.31 -11.29
C THR A 59 -15.43 -0.34 -12.44
N GLU A 60 -15.15 0.06 -13.69
CA GLU A 60 -15.83 -0.46 -14.88
C GLU A 60 -14.89 -1.18 -15.83
N ASN A 61 -15.19 -2.44 -16.13
CA ASN A 61 -14.45 -3.25 -17.09
C ASN A 61 -15.03 -3.11 -18.52
N SER A 62 -14.77 -1.97 -19.14
CA SER A 62 -15.12 -1.70 -20.54
C SER A 62 -13.90 -1.83 -21.47
N LEU A 63 -14.13 -1.93 -22.78
CA LEU A 63 -13.03 -1.89 -23.76
C LEU A 63 -12.25 -0.57 -23.69
N ARG A 64 -12.95 0.55 -23.43
CA ARG A 64 -12.35 1.88 -23.35
C ARG A 64 -11.46 2.02 -22.12
N THR A 65 -11.97 1.69 -20.94
CA THR A 65 -11.22 1.78 -19.69
C THR A 65 -9.98 0.89 -19.75
N ARG A 66 -10.11 -0.33 -20.27
CA ARG A 66 -8.97 -1.25 -20.44
C ARG A 66 -7.91 -0.74 -21.44
N ARG A 67 -8.31 -0.04 -22.51
CA ARG A 67 -7.37 0.60 -23.45
C ARG A 67 -6.60 1.77 -22.82
N ASN A 68 -7.24 2.49 -21.90
CA ASN A 68 -6.68 3.68 -21.27
C ASN A 68 -5.95 3.40 -19.95
N LEU A 69 -6.13 2.20 -19.37
CA LEU A 69 -5.65 1.84 -18.04
C LEU A 69 -4.19 2.23 -17.77
N ARG A 70 -3.29 1.96 -18.72
CA ARG A 70 -1.88 2.34 -18.58
C ARG A 70 -1.70 3.85 -18.42
N GLY A 71 -2.34 4.64 -19.28
CA GLY A 71 -2.26 6.10 -19.21
C GLY A 71 -2.91 6.66 -17.95
N ASP A 72 -3.98 6.02 -17.46
CA ASP A 72 -4.63 6.41 -16.21
C ASP A 72 -3.73 6.12 -14.99
N ILE A 73 -3.03 4.98 -14.97
CA ILE A 73 -2.03 4.64 -13.95
C ILE A 73 -0.88 5.65 -13.97
N GLU A 74 -0.33 5.94 -15.15
CA GLU A 74 0.78 6.89 -15.31
C GLU A 74 0.37 8.29 -14.84
N ARG A 75 -0.81 8.77 -15.22
CA ARG A 75 -1.33 10.08 -14.77
C ARG A 75 -1.54 10.13 -13.26
N ARG A 76 -2.07 9.06 -12.66
CA ARG A 76 -2.24 8.99 -11.21
C ARG A 76 -0.90 9.02 -10.49
N SER A 77 0.09 8.29 -10.99
CA SER A 77 1.46 8.30 -10.45
C SER A 77 2.06 9.71 -10.49
N LEU A 78 1.93 10.41 -11.62
CA LEU A 78 2.38 11.80 -11.74
C LEU A 78 1.68 12.71 -10.72
N ASN A 79 0.35 12.62 -10.61
CA ASN A 79 -0.41 13.45 -9.66
C ASN A 79 0.00 13.21 -8.20
N ILE A 80 0.25 11.95 -7.81
CA ILE A 80 0.74 11.62 -6.47
C ILE A 80 2.12 12.24 -6.23
N ASN A 81 3.02 12.19 -7.23
CA ASN A 81 4.36 12.75 -7.10
C ASN A 81 4.35 14.29 -7.03
N GLU A 82 3.50 14.94 -7.83
CA GLU A 82 3.30 16.39 -7.77
C GLU A 82 2.78 16.81 -6.39
N GLU A 83 1.80 16.07 -5.85
CA GLU A 83 1.24 16.36 -4.54
C GLU A 83 2.26 16.13 -3.42
N PHE A 84 3.05 15.05 -3.51
CA PHE A 84 4.15 14.79 -2.58
C PHE A 84 5.17 15.94 -2.59
N ALA A 85 5.58 16.40 -3.77
CA ALA A 85 6.53 17.49 -3.91
C ALA A 85 5.98 18.81 -3.34
N ARG A 86 4.69 19.08 -3.56
CA ARG A 86 4.01 20.27 -3.03
C ARG A 86 3.99 20.26 -1.51
N ILE A 87 3.46 19.19 -0.90
CA ILE A 87 3.37 19.09 0.56
C ILE A 87 4.76 19.12 1.19
N PHE A 88 5.74 18.44 0.60
CA PHE A 88 7.10 18.43 1.13
C PHE A 88 7.77 19.80 1.05
N LYS A 89 7.46 20.59 0.02
CA LYS A 89 7.91 21.98 -0.10
C LYS A 89 7.37 22.82 1.05
N ASP A 90 6.10 22.72 1.38
CA ASP A 90 5.49 23.47 2.49
C ASP A 90 6.19 23.12 3.82
N VAL A 91 6.42 21.83 4.08
CA VAL A 91 7.15 21.37 5.28
C VAL A 91 8.59 21.91 5.32
N LYS A 92 9.27 21.93 4.17
CA LYS A 92 10.62 22.47 4.04
C LYS A 92 10.64 23.96 4.39
N GLU A 93 9.73 24.75 3.85
CA GLU A 93 9.67 26.20 4.08
C GLU A 93 9.42 26.54 5.55
N GLU A 94 8.51 25.81 6.21
CA GLU A 94 8.27 25.96 7.66
C GLU A 94 9.51 25.58 8.49
N LEU A 95 10.23 24.51 8.11
CA LEU A 95 11.46 24.11 8.79
C LEU A 95 12.59 25.13 8.59
N GLU A 96 12.71 25.71 7.39
CA GLU A 96 13.66 26.80 7.10
C GLU A 96 13.35 28.03 7.95
N SER A 97 12.07 28.42 8.10
CA SER A 97 11.67 29.52 8.97
C SER A 97 12.09 29.29 10.43
N VAL A 98 11.83 28.09 10.97
CA VAL A 98 12.25 27.75 12.35
C VAL A 98 13.77 27.79 12.49
N HIS A 99 14.51 27.33 11.48
CA HIS A 99 15.96 27.38 11.49
C HIS A 99 16.48 28.82 11.53
N GLU A 100 15.91 29.71 10.72
CA GLU A 100 16.25 31.13 10.71
C GLU A 100 15.98 31.79 12.07
N ASP A 101 14.83 31.51 12.70
CA ASP A 101 14.48 32.05 14.02
C ASP A 101 15.47 31.59 15.10
N VAL A 102 15.84 30.31 15.11
CA VAL A 102 16.83 29.76 16.05
C VAL A 102 18.19 30.41 15.84
N GLN A 103 18.59 30.62 14.59
CA GLN A 103 19.86 31.25 14.28
C GLN A 103 19.88 32.72 14.71
N ALA A 104 18.81 33.47 14.46
CA ALA A 104 18.66 34.84 14.94
C ALA A 104 18.73 34.91 16.48
N MET A 105 18.07 33.97 17.16
CA MET A 105 18.12 33.87 18.63
C MET A 105 19.55 33.57 19.13
N SER A 106 20.29 32.68 18.47
CA SER A 106 21.69 32.40 18.81
C SER A 106 22.55 33.66 18.68
N THR A 107 22.44 34.38 17.56
CA THR A 107 23.18 35.63 17.34
C THR A 107 22.85 36.68 18.40
N CYS A 108 21.57 36.83 18.77
CA CYS A 108 21.17 37.77 19.82
C CYS A 108 21.76 37.41 21.18
N CYS A 109 21.77 36.12 21.55
CA CYS A 109 22.40 35.64 22.77
C CYS A 109 23.92 35.88 22.80
N GLU A 110 24.59 35.66 21.67
CA GLU A 110 26.04 35.93 21.52
C GLU A 110 26.36 37.41 21.65
N GLU A 111 25.55 38.29 21.04
CA GLU A 111 25.71 39.74 21.15
C GLU A 111 25.52 40.20 22.61
N MET A 112 24.45 39.76 23.26
CA MET A 112 24.19 40.08 24.67
C MET A 112 25.35 39.61 25.57
N THR A 113 25.83 38.39 25.37
CA THR A 113 26.96 37.83 26.12
C THR A 113 28.23 38.67 25.89
N SER A 114 28.48 39.09 24.65
CA SER A 114 29.63 39.93 24.30
C SER A 114 29.56 41.29 24.99
N ARG A 115 28.39 41.92 25.00
CA ARG A 115 28.17 43.21 25.70
C ARG A 115 28.38 43.10 27.20
N LEU A 116 27.92 42.01 27.83
CA LEU A 116 28.15 41.76 29.26
C LEU A 116 29.63 41.63 29.59
N LYS A 117 30.38 40.84 28.81
CA LYS A 117 31.84 40.70 28.97
C LYS A 117 32.56 42.03 28.86
N VAL A 118 32.18 42.83 27.86
CA VAL A 118 32.75 44.17 27.64
C VAL A 118 32.47 45.08 28.85
N SER A 119 31.23 45.11 29.36
CA SER A 119 30.87 45.89 30.56
C SER A 119 31.66 45.44 31.79
N GLU A 120 31.84 44.14 32.00
CA GLU A 120 32.61 43.60 33.12
C GLU A 120 34.08 44.08 33.08
N VAL A 121 34.69 44.06 31.89
CA VAL A 121 36.05 44.57 31.68
C VAL A 121 36.15 46.07 32.00
N TYR A 122 35.21 46.89 31.52
CA TYR A 122 35.20 48.33 31.81
C TYR A 122 35.04 48.63 33.31
N ILE A 123 34.12 47.92 33.98
CA ILE A 123 33.92 48.05 35.43
C ILE A 123 35.24 47.69 36.13
N HIS A 124 35.83 46.54 35.82
CA HIS A 124 37.06 46.08 36.48
C HIS A 124 38.25 47.05 36.27
N LEU A 125 38.38 47.67 35.09
CA LEU A 125 39.39 48.69 34.83
C LEU A 125 39.11 50.00 35.58
N GLY A 126 37.84 50.40 35.71
CA GLY A 126 37.43 51.59 36.46
C GLY A 126 37.72 51.51 37.96
N TRP A 127 37.63 50.33 38.57
CA TRP A 127 37.99 50.10 39.98
C TRP A 127 39.51 49.97 40.22
N ARG A 128 40.32 49.93 39.15
CA ARG A 128 41.79 49.81 39.25
C ARG A 128 42.51 51.17 39.34
N HIS A 129 41.78 52.27 39.24
CA HIS A 129 42.27 53.64 39.35
C HIS A 129 41.86 54.29 40.67
#